data_AF-A0A643BPQ3-F1
#
_entry.id   AF-A0A643BPQ3-F1
#
_cell.length_a   1.000
_cell.length_b   1.000
_cell.length_c   1.000
_cell.angle_alpha   90.00
_cell.angle_beta   90.00
_cell.angle_gamma   90.00
#
_symmetry.space_group_name_H-M   'P 1'
#
loop_
_entity.id
_entity.type
_entity.pdbx_description
1 polymer ?
#
loop_
_entity_poly.entity_id
_entity_poly.type
_entity_poly.pdbx_seq_one_letter_code
_entity_poly.pdbx_strand_id
1 'polypeptide(L)'
;MMFNGLFNDLSAEQATALLSCFVFQENSSEMPKLTEQLAGPLRQMQECAKRIAKVSAEAKLEIDEETYLSSFKPHLMDVVYTWATGATFAHICKMTDVF
;
A
#
# COMPACT_ATOMS: atom_id res chain seq x y z
N MET A 1 -5.36 11.55 -1.82
CA MET A 1 -6.12 10.33 -1.46
C MET A 1 -7.33 10.59 -0.55
N MET A 2 -7.23 11.40 0.51
CA MET A 2 -8.44 11.78 1.26
C MET A 2 -9.34 12.71 0.41
N PHE A 3 -8.77 13.80 -0.11
CA PHE A 3 -9.52 14.78 -0.90
C PHE A 3 -9.90 14.34 -2.32
N ASN A 4 -9.30 13.26 -2.86
CA ASN A 4 -9.72 12.73 -4.15
C ASN A 4 -10.88 11.71 -4.02
N GLY A 5 -11.39 11.47 -2.80
CA GLY A 5 -12.50 10.57 -2.54
C GLY A 5 -12.15 9.09 -2.54
N LEU A 6 -10.88 8.69 -2.71
CA LEU A 6 -10.48 7.27 -2.79
C LEU A 6 -11.00 6.45 -1.62
N PHE A 7 -10.94 6.98 -0.39
CA PHE A 7 -11.37 6.26 0.80
C PHE A 7 -12.89 6.18 0.99
N ASN A 8 -13.69 6.90 0.19
CA ASN A 8 -15.15 6.90 0.33
C ASN A 8 -15.77 5.56 -0.10
N ASP A 9 -15.14 4.90 -1.09
CA ASP A 9 -15.63 3.64 -1.66
C ASP A 9 -14.94 2.41 -1.04
N LEU A 10 -14.08 2.60 -0.03
CA LEU A 10 -13.38 1.52 0.65
C LEU A 10 -14.07 1.16 1.96
N SER A 11 -14.13 -0.14 2.24
CA SER A 11 -14.36 -0.63 3.60
C SER A 11 -13.22 -0.22 4.54
N ALA A 12 -13.48 -0.29 5.85
CA ALA A 12 -12.45 0.01 6.86
C ALA A 12 -11.24 -0.92 6.69
N GLU A 13 -11.49 -2.19 6.41
CA GLU A 13 -10.47 -3.23 6.20
C GLU A 13 -9.62 -2.94 4.96
N GLN A 14 -10.24 -2.55 3.85
CA GLN A 14 -9.52 -2.14 2.63
C GLN A 14 -8.70 -0.86 2.86
N ALA A 15 -9.24 0.12 3.60
CA ALA A 15 -8.53 1.35 3.92
C ALA A 15 -7.31 1.06 4.80
N THR A 16 -7.46 0.23 5.85
CA THR A 16 -6.36 -0.18 6.72
C THR A 16 -5.28 -0.94 5.94
N ALA A 17 -5.68 -1.85 5.04
CA ALA A 17 -4.75 -2.54 4.15
C ALA A 17 -3.98 -1.55 3.25
N LEU A 18 -4.64 -0.57 2.63
CA LEU A 18 -3.96 0.44 1.82
C LEU A 18 -2.99 1.30 2.63
N LEU A 19 -3.35 1.64 3.87
CA LEU A 19 -2.50 2.42 4.77
C LEU A 19 -1.24 1.66 5.19
N SER A 20 -1.24 0.32 5.17
CA SER A 20 -0.04 -0.47 5.49
C SER A 20 1.13 -0.16 4.56
N CYS A 21 0.85 0.24 3.31
CA CYS A 21 1.87 0.64 2.34
C CYS A 21 2.72 1.82 2.79
N PHE A 22 2.21 2.66 3.68
CA PHE A 22 2.89 3.87 4.17
C PHE A 22 3.73 3.60 5.43
N VAL A 23 3.42 2.51 6.13
CA VAL A 23 4.01 2.19 7.45
C VAL A 23 5.05 1.09 7.32
N PHE A 24 4.86 0.15 6.40
CA PHE A 24 5.79 -0.95 6.19
C PHE A 24 7.08 -0.46 5.50
N GLN A 25 8.21 -0.55 6.20
CA GLN A 25 9.49 -0.06 5.71
C GLN A 25 10.53 -1.15 5.43
N GLU A 26 10.25 -2.42 5.77
CA GLU A 26 11.21 -3.50 5.54
C GLU A 26 11.24 -3.93 4.07
N ASN A 27 12.38 -4.44 3.63
CA ASN A 27 12.49 -5.03 2.30
C ASN A 27 12.06 -6.49 2.39
N SER A 28 10.99 -6.85 1.69
CA SER A 28 10.62 -8.26 1.51
C SER A 28 10.83 -8.63 0.05
N SER A 29 11.39 -9.81 -0.18
CA SER A 29 11.53 -10.40 -1.51
C SER A 29 10.26 -11.11 -1.99
N GLU A 30 9.29 -11.33 -1.11
CA GLU A 30 8.03 -11.98 -1.46
C GLU A 30 7.04 -10.97 -2.04
N MET A 31 6.79 -11.04 -3.35
CA MET A 31 5.67 -10.29 -3.92
C MET A 31 4.36 -10.85 -3.35
N PRO A 32 3.53 -10.03 -2.67
CA PRO A 32 2.24 -10.49 -2.16
C PRO A 32 1.34 -10.83 -3.36
N LYS A 33 0.60 -11.94 -3.25
CA LYS A 33 -0.51 -12.22 -4.16
C LYS A 33 -1.70 -11.35 -3.78
N LEU A 34 -1.64 -10.08 -4.19
CA LEU A 34 -2.72 -9.11 -4.00
C LEU A 34 -4.04 -9.69 -4.47
N THR A 35 -4.99 -9.76 -3.56
CA THR A 35 -6.38 -10.08 -3.90
C THR A 35 -6.96 -9.02 -4.84
N GLU A 36 -7.86 -9.42 -5.75
CA GLU A 36 -8.44 -8.52 -6.78
C GLU A 36 -9.06 -7.25 -6.17
N GLN A 37 -9.64 -7.38 -4.97
CA GLN A 37 -10.25 -6.28 -4.22
C GLN A 37 -9.25 -5.22 -3.69
N LEU A 38 -7.96 -5.57 -3.57
CA LEU A 38 -6.90 -4.68 -3.10
C LEU A 38 -6.05 -4.11 -4.24
N ALA A 39 -6.07 -4.75 -5.41
CA ALA A 39 -5.36 -4.28 -6.61
C ALA A 39 -5.85 -2.91 -7.09
N GLY A 40 -7.17 -2.67 -7.07
CA GLY A 40 -7.77 -1.40 -7.45
C GLY A 40 -7.30 -0.22 -6.57
N PRO A 41 -7.48 -0.29 -5.24
CA PRO A 41 -7.01 0.72 -4.30
C PRO A 41 -5.50 0.99 -4.39
N LEU A 42 -4.68 -0.07 -4.50
CA LEU A 42 -3.23 0.05 -4.65
C LEU A 42 -2.86 0.82 -5.93
N ARG A 43 -3.50 0.50 -7.06
CA ARG A 43 -3.26 1.18 -8.33
C ARG A 43 -3.57 2.68 -8.23
N GLN A 44 -4.69 3.05 -7.64
CA GLN A 44 -5.06 4.47 -7.50
C GLN A 44 -4.09 5.23 -6.59
N MET A 45 -3.59 4.59 -5.53
CA MET A 45 -2.54 5.16 -4.68
C MET A 45 -1.24 5.37 -5.46
N GLN A 46 -0.80 4.38 -6.24
CA GLN A 46 0.40 4.48 -7.08
C GLN A 46 0.26 5.57 -8.16
N GLU A 47 -0.91 5.70 -8.79
CA GLU A 47 -1.19 6.80 -9.74
C GLU A 47 -1.12 8.17 -9.06
N CYS A 48 -1.62 8.28 -7.82
CA CYS A 48 -1.50 9.50 -7.02
C CYS A 48 -0.04 9.82 -6.70
N ALA A 49 0.74 8.82 -6.27
CA ALA A 49 2.16 8.98 -5.97
C ALA A 49 2.97 9.39 -7.21
N LYS A 50 2.71 8.77 -8.37
CA LYS A 50 3.33 9.17 -9.66
C LYS A 50 3.06 10.62 -10.02
N ARG A 51 1.81 11.08 -9.85
CA ARG A 51 1.46 12.48 -10.09
C ARG A 51 2.20 13.43 -9.16
N ILE A 52 2.35 13.07 -7.89
CA ILE A 52 3.11 13.88 -6.92
C ILE A 52 4.59 13.94 -7.31
N ALA A 53 5.21 12.81 -7.63
CA ALA A 53 6.61 12.75 -8.06
C ALA A 53 6.86 13.64 -9.30
N LYS A 54 5.98 13.54 -10.31
CA LYS A 54 6.06 14.35 -11.53
C LYS A 54 5.98 15.85 -11.23
N VAL A 55 5.00 16.29 -10.44
CA VAL A 55 4.83 17.72 -10.10
C VAL A 55 6.02 18.23 -9.27
N SER A 56 6.54 17.41 -8.35
CA SER A 56 7.73 17.74 -7.58
C SER A 56 8.96 17.92 -8.46
N ALA A 57 9.16 17.04 -9.46
CA ALA A 57 10.24 17.18 -10.43
C ALA A 57 10.09 18.45 -11.29
N GLU A 58 8.87 18.77 -11.74
CA GLU A 58 8.56 20.03 -12.46
C GLU A 58 8.86 21.28 -11.60
N ALA A 59 8.68 21.17 -10.28
CA ALA A 59 9.03 22.18 -9.30
C ALA A 59 10.53 22.24 -8.96
N LYS A 60 11.38 21.46 -9.64
CA LYS A 60 12.83 21.35 -9.42
C LYS A 60 13.22 20.82 -8.04
N LEU A 61 12.37 20.00 -7.42
CA LEU A 61 12.76 19.22 -6.25
C LEU A 61 13.57 18.01 -6.71
N GLU A 62 14.68 17.73 -6.04
CA GLU A 62 15.47 16.53 -6.26
C GLU A 62 14.77 15.31 -5.67
N ILE A 63 13.81 14.77 -6.44
CA ILE A 63 13.08 13.54 -6.08
C ILE A 63 13.32 12.52 -7.18
N ASP A 64 13.81 11.35 -6.79
CA ASP A 64 13.85 10.18 -7.65
C ASP A 64 12.48 9.48 -7.65
N GLU A 65 11.82 9.43 -8.82
CA GLU A 65 10.46 8.91 -8.95
C GLU A 65 10.38 7.43 -8.55
N GLU A 66 11.37 6.62 -8.93
CA GLU A 66 11.40 5.20 -8.62
C GLU A 66 11.56 4.94 -7.12
N THR A 67 12.47 5.67 -6.47
CA THR A 67 12.68 5.63 -5.01
C THR A 67 11.44 6.11 -4.26
N TYR A 68 10.79 7.18 -4.73
CA TYR A 68 9.55 7.67 -4.11
C TYR A 68 8.42 6.63 -4.22
N LEU A 69 8.23 6.01 -5.39
CA LEU A 69 7.20 4.99 -5.57
C LEU A 69 7.48 3.71 -4.80
N SER A 70 8.73 3.26 -4.76
CA SER A 70 9.15 2.06 -4.03
C SER A 70 9.12 2.24 -2.50
N SER A 71 9.05 3.47 -2.00
CA SER A 71 8.81 3.74 -0.57
C SER A 71 7.44 3.26 -0.09
N PHE A 72 6.48 3.08 -1.00
CA PHE A 72 5.15 2.54 -0.68
C PHE A 72 5.11 1.03 -0.91
N LYS A 73 5.13 0.26 0.18
CA LYS A 73 5.38 -1.18 0.10
C LYS A 73 4.11 -2.02 0.31
N PRO A 74 3.58 -2.70 -0.73
CA PRO A 74 2.31 -3.42 -0.64
C PRO A 74 2.39 -4.80 0.04
N HIS A 75 3.58 -5.23 0.47
CA HIS A 75 3.90 -6.59 0.94
C HIS A 75 3.00 -7.11 2.07
N LEU A 76 2.51 -6.22 2.95
CA LEU A 76 1.63 -6.59 4.05
C LEU A 76 0.14 -6.31 3.81
N MET A 77 -0.27 -5.87 2.61
CA MET A 77 -1.66 -5.47 2.37
C MET A 77 -2.66 -6.61 2.65
N ASP A 78 -2.44 -7.81 2.12
CA ASP A 78 -3.36 -8.95 2.37
C ASP A 78 -3.29 -9.45 3.82
N VAL A 79 -2.13 -9.36 4.46
CA VAL A 79 -1.94 -9.72 5.89
C VAL A 79 -2.77 -8.79 6.77
N VAL A 80 -2.66 -7.49 6.54
CA VAL A 80 -3.38 -6.45 7.29
C VAL A 80 -4.88 -6.49 7.00
N TYR A 81 -5.29 -6.71 5.75
CA TYR A 81 -6.69 -6.93 5.40
C TYR A 81 -7.26 -8.13 6.17
N THR A 82 -6.56 -9.27 6.13
CA THR A 82 -7.00 -10.51 6.77
C THR A 82 -7.08 -10.36 8.29
N TRP A 83 -6.11 -9.66 8.89
CA TRP A 83 -6.16 -9.28 10.31
C TRP A 83 -7.38 -8.39 10.63
N ALA A 84 -7.62 -7.35 9.82
CA ALA A 84 -8.74 -6.44 10.01
C ALA A 84 -10.11 -7.14 9.87
N THR A 85 -10.19 -8.20 9.06
CA THR A 85 -11.39 -9.07 8.97
C THR A 85 -11.55 -10.07 10.13
N GLY A 86 -10.68 -10.05 11.14
CA GLY A 86 -10.79 -10.84 12.36
C GLY A 86 -10.00 -12.14 12.39
N ALA A 87 -9.04 -12.33 11.49
CA ALA A 87 -8.15 -13.50 11.56
C ALA A 87 -7.29 -13.51 12.82
N THR A 88 -6.84 -14.70 13.24
CA THR A 88 -5.98 -14.83 14.42
C THR A 88 -4.52 -14.49 14.09
N PHE A 89 -3.74 -14.17 15.13
CA PHE A 89 -2.35 -13.77 14.95
C PHE A 89 -1.54 -14.93 14.34
N ALA A 90 -1.78 -16.15 14.82
CA ALA A 90 -1.19 -17.36 14.29
C ALA A 90 -1.52 -17.63 12.82
N HIS A 91 -2.65 -17.13 12.31
CA HIS A 91 -2.98 -17.23 10.89
C HIS A 91 -2.15 -16.25 10.07
N ILE A 92 -2.14 -14.97 10.45
CA ILE A 92 -1.42 -13.93 9.70
C ILE A 92 0.11 -14.13 9.71
N CYS A 93 0.68 -14.70 10.78
CA CYS A 93 2.09 -15.08 10.82
C CYS A 93 2.48 -16.17 9.79
N LYS A 94 1.50 -16.92 9.26
CA LYS A 94 1.75 -17.93 8.22
C LYS A 94 1.61 -17.36 6.80
N MET A 95 1.13 -16.13 6.68
CA MET A 95 0.90 -15.46 5.41
C MET A 95 2.11 -14.64 4.93
N THR A 96 3.12 -14.46 5.78
CA THR A 96 4.30 -13.65 5.50
C THR A 96 5.51 -14.18 6.27
N ASP A 97 6.69 -13.98 5.70
CA ASP A 97 8.01 -14.28 6.27
C ASP A 97 8.65 -13.08 7.00
N VAL A 98 7.96 -11.93 7.05
CA VAL A 98 8.42 -10.68 7.64
C VAL A 98 8.52 -10.81 9.17
N PHE A 99 9.70 -11.21 9.68
CA PHE A 99 10.09 -11.25 11.10
C PHE A 99 11.62 -11.24 11.28
#